data_AF-A0A8S3ICK9-F1
#
_entry.id   AF-A0A8S3ICK9-F1
#
_cell.length_a   1.000
_cell.length_b   1.000
_cell.length_c   1.000
_cell.angle_alpha   90.00
_cell.angle_beta   90.00
_cell.angle_gamma   90.00
#
_symmetry.space_group_name_H-M   'P 1'
#
loop_
_entity.id
_entity.type
_entity.pdbx_description
1 polymer ?
#
loop_
_entity_poly.entity_id
_entity_poly.type
_entity_poly.pdbx_seq_one_letter_code
_entity_poly.pdbx_strand_id
1 'polypeptide(L)'
;REQHLNEHLRQYQDALREQTTIVNRLTNENNEICNRLAEYNEALSAAHRLNDQIEKKDSLINTLRNQIHTKDEKIQQYEYNLRDLQSTSGSRVEKQLVKNILLSYFHTPVNKRQEVIPLLGALVGFTQDEYKRAIDATSTNNSNSPKGGSG
;
A
#
# COMPACT_ATOMS: atom_id res chain seq x y z
N ARG A 1 -91.64 31.26 37.33
CA ARG A 1 -90.40 32.09 37.30
C ARG A 1 -89.20 31.29 37.77
N GLU A 2 -89.28 30.57 38.89
CA GLU A 2 -88.21 29.70 39.41
C GLU A 2 -87.89 28.51 38.49
N GLN A 3 -88.89 27.87 37.87
CA GLN A 3 -88.66 26.76 36.95
C GLN A 3 -87.81 27.16 35.72
N HIS A 4 -88.11 28.30 35.09
CA HIS A 4 -87.31 28.82 33.98
C HIS A 4 -85.88 29.21 34.40
N LEU A 5 -85.69 29.71 35.63
CA LEU A 5 -84.36 30.03 36.15
C LEU A 5 -83.53 28.76 36.37
N ASN A 6 -84.14 27.69 36.89
CA ASN A 6 -83.49 26.39 37.05
C ASN A 6 -83.15 25.74 35.70
N GLU A 7 -84.02 25.87 34.70
CA GLU A 7 -83.75 25.39 33.34
C GLU A 7 -82.50 26.07 32.74
N HIS A 8 -82.39 27.39 32.85
CA HIS A 8 -81.23 28.14 32.37
C HIS A 8 -79.94 27.82 33.13
N LEU A 9 -80.01 27.64 34.46
CA LEU A 9 -78.86 27.21 35.26
C LEU A 9 -78.35 25.83 34.83
N ARG A 10 -79.26 24.91 34.51
CA ARG A 10 -78.92 23.58 34.01
C ARG A 10 -78.26 23.63 32.64
N GLN A 11 -78.81 24.40 31.70
CA GLN A 11 -78.21 24.63 30.38
C GLN A 11 -76.80 25.22 30.49
N TYR A 12 -76.61 26.19 31.39
CA TYR A 12 -75.30 26.79 31.61
C TYR A 12 -74.29 25.77 32.19
N GLN A 13 -74.72 24.92 33.12
CA GLN A 13 -73.89 23.84 33.65
C GLN A 13 -73.51 22.79 32.60
N ASP A 14 -74.45 22.43 31.73
CA ASP A 14 -74.20 21.46 30.66
C ASP A 14 -73.26 22.03 29.59
N ALA A 15 -73.42 23.29 29.21
CA ALA A 15 -72.49 23.98 28.30
C ALA A 15 -71.08 24.11 28.91
N LEU A 16 -70.97 24.39 30.22
CA LEU A 16 -69.68 24.45 30.90
C LEU A 16 -68.98 23.09 30.94
N ARG A 17 -69.75 22.00 31.12
CA ARG A 17 -69.22 20.63 31.06
C ARG A 17 -68.71 20.29 29.67
N GLU A 18 -69.47 20.59 28.63
CA GLU A 18 -69.06 20.36 27.24
C GLU A 18 -67.79 21.17 26.90
N GLN A 19 -67.73 22.43 27.33
CA GLN A 19 -66.53 23.23 27.13
C GLN A 19 -65.31 22.63 27.86
N THR A 20 -65.51 22.10 29.07
CA THR A 20 -64.45 21.46 29.85
C THR A 20 -63.95 20.18 29.17
N THR A 21 -64.84 19.35 28.59
CA THR A 21 -64.42 18.15 27.87
C THR A 21 -63.64 18.47 26.61
N ILE A 22 -64.04 19.52 25.87
CA ILE A 22 -63.31 19.99 24.69
C ILE A 22 -61.92 20.49 25.08
N VAL A 23 -61.82 21.32 26.14
CA VAL A 23 -60.54 21.83 26.64
C VAL A 23 -59.62 20.69 27.07
N ASN A 24 -60.15 19.70 27.78
CA ASN A 24 -59.36 18.53 28.18
C ASN A 24 -58.89 17.71 26.96
N ARG A 25 -59.74 17.51 25.95
CA ARG A 25 -59.35 16.81 24.71
C ARG A 25 -58.23 17.55 23.99
N LEU A 26 -58.39 18.86 23.77
CA LEU A 26 -57.38 19.68 23.11
C LEU A 26 -56.07 19.71 23.90
N THR A 27 -56.15 19.73 25.24
CA THR A 27 -54.96 19.68 26.10
C THR A 27 -54.23 18.35 25.95
N ASN A 28 -54.95 17.23 25.89
CA ASN A 28 -54.36 15.92 25.66
C ASN A 28 -53.70 15.82 24.28
N GLU A 29 -54.38 16.26 23.22
CA GLU A 29 -53.82 16.30 21.86
C GLU A 29 -52.55 17.17 21.81
N ASN A 30 -52.57 18.32 22.48
CA ASN A 30 -51.41 19.21 22.53
C ASN A 30 -50.23 18.55 23.28
N ASN A 31 -50.50 17.85 24.38
CA ASN A 31 -49.47 17.10 25.10
C ASN A 31 -48.87 15.97 24.25
N GLU A 32 -49.69 15.24 23.49
CA GLU A 32 -49.20 14.21 22.56
C GLU A 32 -48.30 14.80 21.47
N ILE A 33 -48.69 15.95 20.90
CA ILE A 33 -47.88 16.65 19.90
C ILE A 33 -46.54 17.11 20.50
N CYS A 34 -46.57 17.69 21.70
CA CYS A 34 -45.36 18.11 22.41
C CYS A 34 -44.41 16.93 22.66
N ASN A 35 -44.93 15.77 23.06
CA ASN A 35 -44.11 14.57 23.27
C ASN A 35 -43.46 14.10 21.97
N ARG A 36 -44.23 14.03 20.86
CA ARG A 36 -43.67 13.68 19.55
C ARG A 36 -42.62 14.67 19.07
N LEU A 37 -42.83 15.97 19.32
CA LEU A 37 -41.83 17.00 19.00
C LEU A 37 -40.54 16.79 19.81
N ALA A 38 -40.65 16.44 21.09
CA ALA A 38 -39.48 16.13 21.91
C ALA A 38 -38.71 14.91 21.35
N GLU A 39 -39.42 13.83 21.00
CA GLU A 39 -38.84 12.64 20.38
C GLU A 39 -38.16 12.96 19.04
N TYR A 40 -38.80 13.74 18.17
CA TYR A 40 -38.20 14.14 16.90
C TYR A 40 -36.97 15.03 17.08
N ASN A 41 -36.98 15.93 18.07
CA ASN A 41 -35.81 16.75 18.38
C ASN A 41 -34.63 15.90 18.88
N GLU A 42 -34.90 14.89 19.71
CA GLU A 42 -33.87 13.94 20.14
C GLU A 42 -33.33 13.12 18.97
N ALA A 43 -34.21 12.60 18.11
CA ALA A 43 -33.83 11.85 16.91
C ALA A 43 -33.00 12.73 15.94
N LEU A 44 -33.36 14.00 15.79
CA LEU A 44 -32.62 14.97 14.97
C LEU A 44 -31.23 15.22 15.55
N SER A 45 -31.12 15.41 16.87
CA SER A 45 -29.83 15.56 17.55
C SER A 45 -28.94 14.32 17.37
N ALA A 46 -29.53 13.13 17.47
CA ALA A 46 -28.84 11.87 17.19
C ALA A 46 -28.36 11.79 15.72
N ALA A 47 -29.18 12.22 14.76
CA ALA A 47 -28.81 12.28 13.35
C ALA A 47 -27.64 13.24 13.11
N HIS A 48 -27.62 14.43 13.72
CA HIS A 48 -26.49 15.35 13.65
C HIS A 48 -25.21 14.72 14.20
N ARG A 49 -25.27 14.06 15.36
CA ARG A 49 -24.12 13.36 15.95
C ARG A 49 -23.59 12.23 15.05
N LEU A 50 -24.47 11.54 14.34
CA LEU A 50 -24.07 10.52 13.37
C LEU A 50 -23.41 11.15 12.14
N ASN A 51 -23.95 12.28 11.66
CA ASN A 51 -23.35 13.03 10.55
C ASN A 51 -21.92 13.49 10.90
N ASP A 52 -21.70 14.05 12.09
CA ASP A 52 -20.37 14.45 12.56
C ASP A 52 -19.39 13.26 12.61
N GLN A 53 -19.88 12.07 12.96
CA GLN A 53 -19.07 10.84 12.97
C GLN A 53 -18.73 10.37 11.57
N ILE A 54 -19.65 10.50 10.60
CA ILE A 54 -19.41 10.18 9.20
C ILE A 54 -18.33 11.11 8.65
N GLU A 55 -18.46 12.42 8.86
CA GLU A 55 -17.47 13.40 8.39
C GLU A 55 -16.06 13.11 8.94
N LYS A 56 -15.95 12.76 10.22
CA LYS A 56 -14.67 12.34 10.84
C LYS A 56 -14.10 11.08 10.20
N LYS A 57 -14.94 10.08 9.94
CA LYS A 57 -14.51 8.82 9.29
C LYS A 57 -14.09 9.05 7.84
N ASP A 58 -14.81 9.89 7.09
CA ASP A 58 -14.45 10.22 5.71
C ASP A 58 -13.12 10.96 5.63
N SER A 59 -12.90 11.91 6.55
CA SER A 59 -11.60 12.59 6.68
C SER A 59 -10.45 11.61 6.96
N LEU A 60 -10.67 10.64 7.86
CA LEU A 60 -9.70 9.59 8.16
C LEU A 60 -9.43 8.68 6.96
N ILE A 61 -10.49 8.26 6.25
CA ILE A 61 -10.37 7.43 5.04
C ILE A 61 -9.54 8.17 3.97
N ASN A 62 -9.82 9.45 3.73
CA ASN A 62 -9.06 10.24 2.77
C ASN A 62 -7.60 10.39 3.17
N THR A 63 -7.32 10.59 4.46
CA THR A 63 -5.95 10.64 4.99
C THR A 63 -5.23 9.31 4.77
N LEU A 64 -5.87 8.19 5.09
CA LEU A 64 -5.29 6.85 4.91
C LEU A 64 -5.05 6.54 3.43
N ARG A 65 -5.97 6.91 2.54
CA ARG A 65 -5.79 6.77 1.08
C ARG A 65 -4.57 7.55 0.59
N ASN A 66 -4.38 8.78 1.04
CA ASN A 66 -3.20 9.58 0.69
C ASN A 66 -1.91 8.95 1.21
N GLN A 67 -1.93 8.40 2.43
CA GLN A 67 -0.77 7.69 2.99
C GLN A 67 -0.43 6.42 2.20
N ILE A 68 -1.44 5.65 1.76
CA ILE A 68 -1.25 4.48 0.91
C ILE A 68 -0.60 4.92 -0.41
N HIS A 69 -1.17 5.93 -1.08
CA HIS A 69 -0.63 6.44 -2.33
C HIS A 69 0.83 6.89 -2.21
N THR A 70 1.15 7.66 -1.15
CA THR A 70 2.53 8.10 -0.87
C THR A 70 3.48 6.91 -0.62
N LYS A 71 3.01 5.85 0.04
CA LYS A 71 3.81 4.65 0.27
C LYS A 71 4.02 3.87 -1.02
N ASP A 72 3.01 3.75 -1.87
CA ASP A 72 3.11 3.08 -3.16
C ASP A 72 4.11 3.80 -4.07
N GLU A 73 4.08 5.14 -4.12
CA GLU A 73 5.09 5.94 -4.83
C GLU A 73 6.52 5.68 -4.31
N LYS A 74 6.70 5.63 -3.00
CA LYS A 74 8.01 5.30 -2.39
C LYS A 74 8.46 3.90 -2.71
N ILE A 75 7.54 2.92 -2.70
CA ILE A 75 7.85 1.54 -3.09
C ILE A 75 8.32 1.50 -4.53
N GLN A 76 7.59 2.13 -5.46
CA GLN A 76 8.00 2.22 -6.86
C GLN A 76 9.37 2.89 -7.03
N GLN A 77 9.65 3.95 -6.26
CA GLN A 77 10.95 4.60 -6.27
C GLN A 77 12.06 3.68 -5.76
N TYR A 78 11.84 2.92 -4.69
CA TYR A 78 12.81 1.97 -4.18
C TYR A 78 13.04 0.80 -5.14
N GLU A 79 12.00 0.27 -5.77
CA GLU A 79 12.11 -0.76 -6.80
C GLU A 79 12.92 -0.27 -7.99
N TYR A 80 12.66 0.96 -8.46
CA TYR A 80 13.44 1.58 -9.52
C TYR A 80 14.92 1.72 -9.13
N ASN A 81 15.20 2.27 -7.95
CA ASN A 81 16.58 2.44 -7.47
C ASN A 81 17.29 1.11 -7.30
N LEU A 82 16.60 0.08 -6.81
CA LEU A 82 17.16 -1.26 -6.66
C LEU A 82 17.52 -1.85 -8.03
N ARG A 83 16.63 -1.72 -9.01
CA ARG A 83 16.88 -2.18 -10.38
C ARG A 83 18.05 -1.45 -11.03
N ASP A 84 18.14 -0.14 -10.86
CA ASP A 84 19.25 0.67 -11.37
C ASP A 84 20.58 0.26 -10.74
N LEU A 85 20.61 0.11 -9.41
CA LEU A 85 21.78 -0.38 -8.67
C LEU A 85 22.18 -1.79 -9.10
N GLN A 86 21.24 -2.72 -9.26
CA GLN A 86 21.52 -4.08 -9.74
C GLN A 86 22.15 -4.05 -11.14
N SER A 87 21.61 -3.23 -12.05
CA SER A 87 22.15 -3.13 -13.41
C SER A 87 23.56 -2.52 -13.45
N THR A 88 23.82 -1.52 -12.60
CA THR A 88 25.10 -0.81 -12.56
C THR A 88 26.17 -1.59 -11.80
N SER A 89 25.82 -2.17 -10.65
CA SER A 89 26.75 -2.96 -9.83
C SER A 89 27.10 -4.28 -10.50
N GLY A 90 26.13 -5.00 -11.07
CA GLY A 90 26.36 -6.24 -11.81
C GLY A 90 27.37 -6.03 -12.96
N SER A 91 27.09 -5.06 -13.84
CA SER A 91 27.99 -4.77 -14.97
C SER A 91 29.39 -4.33 -14.55
N ARG A 92 29.52 -3.54 -13.46
CA ARG A 92 30.82 -3.08 -12.98
C ARG A 92 31.65 -4.20 -12.36
N VAL A 93 31.02 -5.04 -11.55
CA VAL A 93 31.69 -6.18 -10.90
C VAL A 93 32.15 -7.19 -11.96
N GLU A 94 31.31 -7.50 -12.94
CA GLU A 94 31.66 -8.37 -14.07
C GLU A 94 32.89 -7.83 -14.84
N LYS A 95 32.90 -6.55 -15.22
CA LYS A 95 34.03 -5.93 -15.93
C LYS A 95 35.32 -5.96 -15.11
N GLN A 96 35.24 -5.69 -13.81
CA GLN A 96 36.41 -5.71 -12.94
C GLN A 96 36.94 -7.14 -12.74
N LEU A 97 36.06 -8.13 -12.63
CA LEU A 97 36.42 -9.54 -12.53
C LEU A 97 37.15 -10.01 -13.80
N VAL A 98 36.60 -9.71 -14.99
CA VAL A 98 37.25 -10.04 -16.27
C VAL A 98 38.62 -9.37 -16.37
N LYS A 99 38.74 -8.10 -15.99
CA LYS A 99 40.03 -7.39 -15.98
C LYS A 99 41.05 -8.07 -15.07
N ASN A 100 40.65 -8.46 -13.86
CA ASN A 100 41.52 -9.13 -12.89
C ASN A 100 41.97 -10.51 -13.38
N ILE A 101 41.07 -11.28 -14.01
CA ILE A 101 41.39 -12.61 -14.58
C ILE A 101 42.41 -12.47 -15.71
N LEU A 102 42.20 -11.53 -16.63
CA LEU A 102 43.13 -11.25 -17.73
C LEU A 102 44.50 -10.79 -17.20
N LEU A 103 44.52 -9.89 -16.22
CA LEU A 103 45.77 -9.44 -15.59
C LEU A 103 46.52 -10.60 -14.94
N SER A 104 45.83 -11.46 -14.18
CA SER A 104 46.42 -12.64 -13.55
C SER A 104 47.00 -13.61 -14.59
N TYR A 105 46.29 -13.83 -15.70
CA TYR A 105 46.79 -14.66 -16.79
C TYR A 105 48.05 -14.07 -17.46
N PHE A 106 48.05 -12.76 -17.77
CA PHE A 106 49.19 -12.12 -18.43
C PHE A 106 50.45 -12.04 -17.54
N HIS A 107 50.29 -11.80 -16.23
CA HIS A 107 51.40 -11.80 -15.27
C HIS A 107 51.91 -13.21 -14.94
N THR A 108 51.16 -14.26 -15.28
CA THR A 108 51.61 -15.63 -15.08
C THR A 108 52.71 -15.98 -16.10
N PRO A 109 53.89 -16.42 -15.64
CA PRO A 109 54.97 -16.89 -16.51
C PRO A 109 54.52 -17.99 -17.46
N VAL A 110 54.99 -17.99 -18.72
CA VAL A 110 54.49 -18.88 -19.79
C VAL A 110 54.55 -20.36 -19.42
N ASN A 111 55.56 -20.77 -18.67
CA ASN A 111 55.76 -22.12 -18.16
C ASN A 111 54.78 -22.54 -17.04
N LYS A 112 54.00 -21.61 -16.48
CA LYS A 112 52.98 -21.87 -15.44
C LYS A 112 51.56 -21.53 -15.89
N ARG A 113 51.38 -21.03 -17.11
CA ARG A 113 50.05 -20.63 -17.62
C ARG A 113 49.06 -21.79 -17.69
N GLN A 114 49.54 -22.99 -18.00
CA GLN A 114 48.70 -24.20 -18.04
C GLN A 114 48.14 -24.59 -16.67
N GLU A 115 48.90 -24.37 -15.59
CA GLU A 115 48.47 -24.68 -14.22
C GLU A 115 47.41 -23.69 -13.70
N VAL A 116 47.44 -22.44 -14.21
CA VAL A 116 46.54 -21.36 -13.76
C VAL A 116 45.21 -21.36 -14.52
N ILE A 117 45.13 -21.94 -15.72
CA ILE A 117 43.88 -22.01 -16.51
C ILE A 117 42.75 -22.76 -15.80
N PRO A 118 42.98 -23.93 -15.17
CA PRO A 118 41.95 -24.60 -14.40
C PRO A 118 41.43 -23.76 -13.22
N LEU A 119 42.33 -23.03 -12.54
CA LEU A 119 42.00 -22.14 -11.43
C LEU A 119 41.17 -20.92 -11.88
N LEU A 120 41.54 -20.30 -13.01
CA LEU A 120 40.78 -19.19 -13.60
C LEU A 120 39.43 -19.66 -14.17
N GLY A 121 39.40 -20.85 -14.79
CA GLY A 121 38.16 -21.46 -15.27
C GLY A 121 37.20 -21.80 -14.14
N ALA A 122 37.70 -22.19 -12.97
CA ALA A 122 36.86 -22.48 -11.79
C ALA A 122 36.23 -21.21 -11.23
N LEU A 123 36.93 -20.08 -11.33
CA LEU A 123 36.42 -18.77 -10.91
C LEU A 123 35.33 -18.24 -11.85
N VAL A 124 35.39 -18.59 -13.15
CA VAL A 124 34.40 -18.18 -14.17
C VAL A 124 33.26 -19.19 -14.33
N GLY A 125 33.45 -20.43 -13.84
CA GLY A 125 32.45 -21.49 -13.94
C GLY A 125 32.48 -22.24 -15.28
N PHE A 126 33.68 -22.50 -15.82
CA PHE A 126 33.83 -23.27 -17.05
C PHE A 126 33.15 -24.65 -16.95
N THR A 127 32.48 -25.04 -18.03
CA THR A 127 32.04 -26.41 -18.25
C THR A 127 33.22 -27.31 -18.61
N GLN A 128 33.05 -28.62 -18.47
CA GLN A 128 34.10 -29.60 -18.75
C GLN A 128 34.65 -29.51 -20.18
N ASP A 129 33.79 -29.16 -21.15
CA ASP A 129 34.19 -28.95 -22.54
C ASP A 129 35.00 -27.66 -22.75
N GLU A 130 34.69 -26.60 -21.99
CA GLU A 130 35.41 -25.33 -22.05
C GLU A 130 36.81 -25.42 -21.43
N TYR A 131 36.96 -26.19 -20.34
CA TYR A 131 38.27 -26.52 -19.80
C TYR A 131 39.14 -27.24 -20.81
N LYS A 132 38.59 -28.25 -21.48
CA LYS A 132 39.33 -29.03 -22.48
C LYS A 132 39.81 -28.15 -23.62
N ARG A 133 38.92 -27.31 -24.18
CA ARG A 133 39.26 -26.33 -25.22
C ARG A 133 40.35 -25.33 -24.77
N ALA A 134 40.28 -24.83 -23.54
CA ALA A 134 41.25 -23.88 -23.01
C ALA A 134 42.66 -24.48 -22.82
N ILE A 135 42.74 -25.73 -22.35
CA ILE A 135 44.00 -26.45 -22.20
C ILE A 135 44.61 -26.77 -23.57
N ASP A 136 43.80 -27.24 -24.52
CA ASP A 136 44.24 -27.56 -25.89
C ASP A 136 44.80 -26.34 -26.64
N ALA A 137 44.20 -25.16 -26.43
CA ALA A 137 44.65 -23.88 -27.01
C ALA A 137 46.02 -23.40 -26.47
N THR A 138 46.42 -23.83 -25.26
CA THR A 138 47.73 -23.47 -24.69
C THR A 138 48.83 -24.48 -25.02
N SER A 139 48.47 -25.74 -25.24
CA SER A 139 49.40 -26.79 -25.68
C SER A 139 49.89 -26.58 -27.11
N THR A 140 49.08 -25.97 -27.97
CA THR A 140 49.40 -25.73 -29.40
C THR A 140 50.29 -24.52 -29.66
N ASN A 141 50.41 -23.58 -28.71
CA ASN A 141 51.27 -22.40 -28.86
C ASN A 141 52.75 -22.65 -28.47
N ASN A 142 53.05 -23.76 -27.81
CA ASN A 142 54.41 -24.08 -27.34
C ASN A 142 55.24 -24.89 -28.35
N SER A 143 54.67 -25.23 -29.52
CA SER A 143 55.31 -26.07 -30.54
C SER A 143 55.88 -25.32 -31.76
N ASN A 144 55.71 -24.00 -31.86
CA ASN A 144 56.35 -23.19 -32.91
C ASN A 144 57.61 -22.48 -32.39
N SER A 145 58.66 -23.27 -32.16
CA SER A 145 60.04 -22.78 -32.23
C SER A 145 60.57 -23.13 -33.63
N PRO A 146 61.04 -22.17 -34.46
CA PRO A 146 61.61 -22.51 -35.75
C PRO A 146 62.93 -23.25 -35.52
N LYS A 147 62.96 -24.54 -35.88
CA LYS A 147 64.20 -25.28 -36.08
C LYS A 147 64.83 -24.83 -37.40
N GLY A 148 66.05 -24.32 -37.33
CA GLY A 148 66.97 -24.17 -38.46
C GLY A 148 68.21 -23.44 -37.98
N GLY A 149 69.44 -23.92 -38.16
CA GLY A 149 69.95 -25.13 -38.76
C GLY A 149 71.47 -25.06 -38.55
N SER A 150 72.09 -26.18 -38.23
CA SER A 150 73.55 -26.29 -38.20
C SER A 150 74.09 -26.20 -39.63
N GLY A 151 75.09 -25.34 -39.82
CA GLY A 151 75.94 -25.22 -41.00
C GLY A 151 77.12 -24.35 -40.64
#